data_AF-A0A920EKH2-F1
#
_entry.id   AF-A0A920EKH2-F1
#
_cell.length_a   1.000
_cell.length_b   1.000
_cell.length_c   1.000
_cell.angle_alpha   90.00
_cell.angle_beta   90.00
_cell.angle_gamma   90.00
#
_symmetry.space_group_name_H-M   'P 1'
#
loop_
_entity.id
_entity.type
_entity.pdbx_description
1 polymer ?
#
loop_
_entity_poly.entity_id
_entity_poly.type
_entity_poly.pdbx_seq_one_letter_code
_entity_poly.pdbx_strand_id
1 'polypeptide(L)'
;MNDFLKEVTSEFKQVNTLILKCLESDVGLVENIGQYIVDAGGKRLRPLVVILSALANNYSGSNHMKMAAVIEFIHTATLLHDDVVDVASLRRGEKRQIYNGVTRRVF
;
A
#
# COMPACT_ATOMS: atom_id res chain seq x y z
N MET A 1 -7.78 -22.27 -2.97
CA MET A 1 -7.23 -20.92 -2.71
C MET A 1 -6.73 -20.75 -1.27
N ASN A 2 -7.29 -21.44 -0.26
CA ASN A 2 -6.91 -21.22 1.16
C ASN A 2 -5.67 -22.00 1.65
N ASP A 3 -5.25 -23.06 0.96
CA ASP A 3 -4.17 -23.92 1.46
C ASP A 3 -2.78 -23.27 1.38
N PHE A 4 -2.46 -22.55 0.30
CA PHE A 4 -1.15 -21.91 0.17
C PHE A 4 -0.95 -20.72 1.14
N LEU A 5 -2.05 -20.06 1.54
CA LEU A 5 -1.98 -18.97 2.52
C LEU A 5 -1.58 -19.48 3.90
N LYS A 6 -1.92 -20.73 4.26
CA LYS A 6 -1.46 -21.35 5.51
C LYS A 6 0.07 -21.46 5.55
N GLU A 7 0.67 -21.91 4.45
CA GLU A 7 2.12 -22.14 4.35
C GLU A 7 2.93 -20.87 4.55
N VAL A 8 2.40 -19.71 4.16
CA VAL A 8 3.09 -18.41 4.26
C VAL A 8 2.55 -17.51 5.37
N THR A 9 1.68 -18.04 6.24
CA THR A 9 1.03 -17.24 7.29
C THR A 9 2.03 -16.67 8.29
N SER A 10 3.11 -17.41 8.58
CA SER A 10 4.14 -16.99 9.53
C SER A 10 4.91 -15.78 9.00
N GLU A 11 5.34 -15.86 7.76
CA GLU A 11 6.06 -14.84 7.01
C GLU A 11 5.21 -13.58 6.88
N PHE A 12 3.91 -13.75 6.64
CA PHE A 12 2.96 -12.64 6.57
C PHE A 12 2.83 -11.87 7.87
N LYS A 13 2.74 -12.59 9.00
CA LYS A 13 2.71 -11.97 10.32
C LYS A 13 4.00 -11.20 10.59
N GLN A 14 5.14 -11.77 10.23
CA GLN A 14 6.43 -11.11 10.38
C GLN A 14 6.54 -9.82 9.56
N VAL A 15 6.08 -9.83 8.30
CA VAL A 15 6.06 -8.63 7.46
C VAL A 15 5.11 -7.57 8.04
N ASN A 16 3.91 -7.96 8.49
CA ASN A 16 2.98 -7.00 9.13
C ASN A 16 3.59 -6.38 10.39
N THR A 17 4.20 -7.17 11.26
CA THR A 17 4.90 -6.65 12.44
C THR A 17 6.04 -5.72 12.05
N LEU A 18 6.80 -6.06 11.01
CA LEU A 18 7.91 -5.22 10.54
C LEU A 18 7.41 -3.88 9.99
N ILE A 19 6.33 -3.88 9.21
CA ILE A 19 5.71 -2.66 8.68
C ILE A 19 5.26 -1.76 9.82
N LEU A 20 4.52 -2.28 10.79
CA LEU A 20 4.03 -1.50 11.93
C LEU A 20 5.17 -0.91 12.75
N LYS A 21 6.19 -1.72 13.05
CA LYS A 21 7.38 -1.26 13.78
C LYS A 21 8.13 -0.14 13.06
N CYS A 22 8.17 -0.18 11.72
CA CYS A 22 8.82 0.85 10.92
C CYS A 22 8.04 2.18 10.89
N LEU A 23 6.79 2.19 11.34
CA LEU A 23 5.91 3.38 11.38
C LEU A 23 5.76 3.96 12.79
N GLU A 24 6.35 3.32 13.80
CA GLU A 24 6.45 3.89 15.14
C GLU A 24 7.27 5.19 15.07
N SER A 25 6.64 6.32 15.39
CA SER A 25 7.25 7.64 15.29
C SER A 25 6.58 8.63 16.23
N ASP A 26 7.38 9.50 16.86
CA ASP A 26 6.87 10.62 17.66
C ASP A 26 6.18 11.71 16.81
N VAL A 27 6.22 11.57 15.48
CA VAL A 27 5.56 12.46 14.53
C VAL A 27 4.20 11.89 14.16
N GLY A 28 3.13 12.49 14.69
CA GLY A 28 1.75 11.98 14.49
C GLY A 28 1.31 11.83 13.03
N LEU A 29 1.93 12.54 12.07
CA LEU A 29 1.68 12.31 10.64
C LEU A 29 2.10 10.91 10.18
N VAL A 30 3.19 10.37 10.73
CA VAL A 30 3.70 9.04 10.40
C VAL A 30 2.81 7.96 11.02
N GLU A 31 2.30 8.17 12.23
CA GLU A 31 1.32 7.28 12.86
C GLU A 31 0.03 7.17 12.03
N ASN A 32 -0.44 8.30 11.47
CA ASN A 32 -1.60 8.31 10.57
C ASN A 32 -1.38 7.47 9.31
N ILE A 33 -0.15 7.41 8.78
CA ILE A 33 0.21 6.52 7.67
C ILE A 33 0.13 5.06 8.11
N GLY A 34 0.57 4.74 9.32
CA GLY A 34 0.41 3.41 9.91
C GLY A 34 -1.05 2.97 9.99
N GLN A 35 -1.91 3.86 10.45
CA GLN A 35 -3.35 3.58 10.52
C GLN A 35 -3.95 3.38 9.12
N TYR A 36 -3.58 4.22 8.15
CA TYR A 36 -4.02 4.09 6.75
C TYR A 36 -3.63 2.71 6.16
N ILE A 37 -2.43 2.21 6.46
CA ILE A 37 -1.96 0.90 6.02
C ILE A 37 -2.77 -0.25 6.63
N VAL A 38 -3.22 -0.11 7.87
CA VAL A 38 -4.07 -1.11 8.56
C VAL A 38 -5.49 -1.08 8.00
N ASP A 39 -6.05 0.11 7.85
CA ASP A 39 -7.44 0.34 7.46
C ASP A 39 -7.71 0.07 5.97
N ALA A 40 -6.70 0.27 5.11
CA ALA A 40 -6.78 -0.06 3.69
C ALA A 40 -7.03 -1.56 3.42
N GLY A 41 -7.00 -2.42 4.44
CA GLY A 41 -7.57 -3.76 4.39
C GLY A 41 -6.99 -4.62 3.25
N GLY A 42 -5.70 -4.44 2.97
CA GLY A 42 -5.08 -5.00 1.79
C GLY A 42 -5.05 -6.53 1.85
N LYS A 43 -5.32 -7.18 0.72
CA LYS A 43 -5.00 -8.60 0.48
C LYS A 43 -3.50 -8.89 0.58
N ARG A 44 -2.67 -7.85 0.76
CA ARG A 44 -1.20 -7.89 0.93
C ARG A 44 -0.53 -8.74 -0.17
N LEU A 45 -1.08 -8.63 -1.38
CA LEU A 45 -0.69 -9.44 -2.53
C LEU A 45 0.77 -9.16 -2.95
N ARG A 46 1.25 -7.93 -2.77
CA ARG A 46 2.61 -7.54 -3.15
C ARG A 46 3.66 -8.17 -2.22
N PRO A 47 3.56 -8.06 -0.88
CA PRO A 47 4.38 -8.83 0.06
C PRO A 47 4.38 -10.32 -0.22
N LEU A 48 3.20 -10.87 -0.51
CA LEU A 48 3.03 -12.30 -0.79
C LEU A 48 3.88 -12.74 -1.99
N VAL A 49 3.83 -12.00 -3.09
CA VAL A 49 4.61 -12.32 -4.30
C VAL A 49 6.11 -12.27 -4.01
N VAL A 50 6.59 -11.32 -3.19
CA VAL A 50 8.01 -11.25 -2.82
C VAL A 50 8.44 -12.46 -1.99
N ILE A 51 7.65 -12.83 -0.98
CA ILE A 51 7.92 -13.99 -0.13
C ILE A 51 7.94 -15.28 -0.96
N LEU A 52 6.89 -15.51 -1.77
CA LEU A 52 6.80 -16.69 -2.62
C LEU A 52 7.93 -16.77 -3.63
N SER A 53 8.36 -15.62 -4.18
CA SER A 53 9.50 -15.57 -5.09
C SER A 53 10.80 -15.97 -4.40
N ALA A 54 11.02 -15.56 -3.15
CA ALA A 54 12.20 -15.97 -2.38
C ALA A 54 12.17 -17.47 -2.07
N LEU A 55 11.03 -17.98 -1.60
CA LEU A 55 10.84 -19.40 -1.28
C LEU A 55 11.00 -20.29 -2.51
N ALA A 56 10.41 -19.91 -3.65
CA ALA A 56 10.52 -20.66 -4.91
C ALA A 56 11.95 -20.74 -5.46
N ASN A 57 12.82 -19.79 -5.09
CA ASN A 57 14.23 -19.77 -5.46
C ASN A 57 15.16 -20.36 -4.39
N ASN A 58 14.62 -21.05 -3.38
CA ASN A 58 15.37 -21.62 -2.25
C ASN A 58 16.25 -20.60 -1.51
N TYR A 59 15.81 -19.35 -1.44
CA TYR A 59 16.55 -18.32 -0.72
C TYR A 59 16.48 -18.57 0.79
N SER A 60 17.64 -18.72 1.42
CA SER A 60 17.77 -19.05 2.84
C SER A 60 18.05 -17.86 3.76
N GLY A 61 18.22 -16.66 3.20
CA GLY A 61 18.41 -15.43 3.98
C GLY A 61 17.09 -14.80 4.45
N SER A 62 17.18 -13.77 5.28
CA SER A 62 16.01 -13.07 5.86
C SER A 62 15.62 -11.77 5.15
N ASN A 63 16.42 -11.31 4.18
CA ASN A 63 16.19 -10.02 3.51
C ASN A 63 14.87 -9.95 2.72
N HIS A 64 14.30 -11.08 2.32
CA HIS A 64 13.03 -11.11 1.59
C HIS A 64 11.87 -10.53 2.42
N MET A 65 11.92 -10.64 3.75
CA MET A 65 10.96 -9.99 4.65
C MET A 65 11.06 -8.47 4.62
N LYS A 66 12.28 -7.94 4.68
CA LYS A 66 12.54 -6.50 4.58
C LYS A 66 12.11 -5.98 3.21
N MET A 67 12.40 -6.74 2.15
CA MET A 67 12.00 -6.39 0.79
C MET A 67 10.48 -6.38 0.63
N ALA A 68 9.77 -7.36 1.21
CA ALA A 68 8.32 -7.40 1.21
C ALA A 68 7.71 -6.16 1.90
N ALA A 69 8.28 -5.74 3.03
CA ALA A 69 7.88 -4.51 3.71
C ALA A 69 8.17 -3.25 2.88
N VAL A 70 9.35 -3.14 2.25
CA VAL A 70 9.72 -2.02 1.37
C VAL A 70 8.74 -1.90 0.19
N ILE A 71 8.41 -3.01 -0.45
CA ILE A 71 7.46 -3.02 -1.58
C ILE A 71 6.08 -2.55 -1.13
N GLU A 72 5.63 -2.96 0.06
CA GLU A 72 4.36 -2.48 0.60
C GLU A 72 4.40 -0.99 0.93
N PHE A 73 5.51 -0.48 1.49
CA PHE A 73 5.67 0.95 1.72
C PHE A 73 5.60 1.78 0.44
N ILE A 74 6.27 1.34 -0.62
CA ILE A 74 6.21 2.02 -1.93
C ILE A 74 4.77 2.02 -2.43
N HIS A 75 4.06 0.89 -2.32
CA HIS A 75 2.67 0.80 -2.73
C HIS A 75 1.76 1.74 -1.91
N THR A 76 1.93 1.79 -0.59
CA THR A 76 1.16 2.71 0.25
C THR A 76 1.48 4.16 -0.11
N ALA A 77 2.74 4.50 -0.34
CA ALA A 77 3.14 5.86 -0.71
C ALA A 77 2.47 6.31 -2.01
N THR A 78 2.33 5.42 -3.01
CA THR A 78 1.60 5.76 -4.24
C THR A 78 0.11 5.98 -3.96
N LEU A 79 -0.52 5.16 -3.12
CA LEU A 79 -1.94 5.34 -2.77
C LEU A 79 -2.19 6.66 -2.03
N LEU A 80 -1.34 6.99 -1.05
CA LEU A 80 -1.44 8.26 -0.33
C LEU A 80 -1.25 9.45 -1.25
N HIS A 81 -0.30 9.37 -2.17
CA HIS A 81 -0.08 10.42 -3.16
C HIS A 81 -1.29 10.57 -4.10
N ASP A 82 -1.86 9.46 -4.57
CA ASP A 82 -3.05 9.44 -5.43
C ASP A 82 -4.25 10.06 -4.69
N ASP A 83 -4.49 9.71 -3.43
CA ASP A 83 -5.56 10.29 -2.60
C ASP A 83 -5.40 11.82 -2.46
N VAL A 84 -4.18 12.31 -2.25
CA VAL A 84 -3.91 13.75 -2.16
C VAL A 84 -4.16 14.44 -3.51
N VAL A 85 -3.75 13.84 -4.63
CA VAL A 85 -4.00 14.36 -5.98
C VAL A 85 -5.50 14.37 -6.29
N ASP A 86 -6.24 13.34 -5.90
CA ASP A 86 -7.67 13.20 -6.14
C ASP A 86 -8.48 14.24 -5.33
N VAL A 87 -8.12 14.45 -4.06
CA VAL A 87 -8.74 15.50 -3.23
C VAL A 87 -8.40 16.91 -3.73
N ALA A 88 -7.17 17.13 -4.23
CA ALA A 88 -6.79 18.41 -4.84
C ALA A 88 -7.58 18.70 -6.13
N SER A 89 -7.92 17.67 -6.89
CA SER A 89 -8.74 17.75 -8.10
C SER A 89 -10.17 18.20 -7.79
N LEU A 90 -10.69 17.90 -6.59
CA LEU A 90 -12.00 18.41 -6.11
C LEU A 90 -11.95 19.87 -5.68
N ARG A 91 -10.78 20.38 -5.27
CA ARG A 91 -10.62 21.72 -4.67
C ARG A 91 -10.49 22.86 -5.70
N ARG A 92 -10.16 22.57 -6.96
CA ARG A 92 -10.23 23.55 -8.07
C ARG A 92 -11.59 23.59 -8.76
N GLY A 93 -12.66 23.17 -8.08
CA GLY A 93 -14.02 23.67 -8.31
C GLY A 93 -14.75 23.17 -9.56
N GLU A 94 -14.10 22.60 -10.56
CA GLU A 94 -14.83 21.99 -11.67
C GLU A 94 -15.05 20.51 -11.43
N LYS A 95 -16.15 20.19 -10.75
CA LYS A 95 -16.86 18.94 -11.05
C LYS A 95 -16.99 18.89 -12.57
N ARG A 96 -16.46 17.82 -13.20
CA ARG A 96 -16.72 17.54 -14.61
C ARG A 96 -18.21 17.18 -14.76
N GLN A 97 -19.07 18.20 -14.77
CA GLN A 97 -20.46 18.09 -15.12
C GLN A 97 -20.52 18.00 -16.64
N ILE A 98 -20.63 16.77 -17.13
CA ILE A 98 -21.04 16.51 -18.51
C ILE A 98 -22.54 16.85 -18.59
N TYR A 99 -22.85 18.09 -18.96
CA TYR A 99 -24.19 18.48 -19.41
C TYR A 99 -24.08 18.74 -20.92
N ASN A 100 -24.78 17.91 -21.71
CA ASN A 100 -25.02 18.09 -23.15
C ASN A 100 -23.76 18.24 -24.05
N GLY A 101 -22.71 17.44 -23.81
CA GLY A 101 -21.74 17.09 -24.87
C GLY A 101 -20.85 18.20 -25.44
N VAL A 102 -20.75 19.39 -24.83
CA VAL A 102 -19.87 20.46 -25.32
C VAL A 102 -18.98 20.97 -24.19
N THR A 103 -17.67 20.72 -24.30
CA THR A 103 -16.66 21.27 -23.40
C THR A 103 -16.31 22.70 -23.83
N ARG A 104 -16.69 23.72 -23.04
CA ARG A 104 -16.07 25.05 -23.16
C ARG A 104 -15.03 25.22 -22.05
N ARG A 105 -13.78 25.49 -22.45
CA ARG A 105 -12.73 26.00 -21.55
C ARG A 105 -13.11 27.39 -21.09
N VAL A 106 -13.03 27.63 -19.79
CA VAL A 106 -12.90 28.98 -19.24
C VAL A 106 -11.60 29.02 -18.44
N PHE A 107 -10.89 30.15 -18.56
CA PHE A 107 -9.58 30.42 -17.98
C PHE A 107 -9.54 30.34 -16.46
#